data_AF-A0A210QNK2-F1
#
_entry.id   AF-A0A210QNK2-F1
#
_cell.length_a   1.000
_cell.length_b   1.000
_cell.length_c   1.000
_cell.angle_alpha   90.00
_cell.angle_beta   90.00
_cell.angle_gamma   90.00
#
_symmetry.space_group_name_H-M   'P 1'
#
loop_
_entity.id
_entity.type
_entity.pdbx_description
1 polymer ?
#
loop_
_entity_poly.entity_id
_entity_poly.type
_entity_poly.pdbx_seq_one_letter_code
_entity_poly.pdbx_strand_id
1 'polypeptide(L)'
;MQEETQERIISRHAQMVNDLSDHIYKESEDWLKFTALVKAYMPPKAVKDNLQQIVDYLIQQQHISYGHYDKLYEVVFKINKAAADIIKKAESDIKAIQDGEWRQMNT
;
A
#
# COMPACT_ATOMS: atom_id res chain seq x y z
N MET A 1 18.70 0.03 -16.72
CA MET A 1 18.47 1.21 -15.84
C MET A 1 17.01 1.36 -15.44
N GLN A 2 16.01 1.25 -16.33
CA GLN A 2 14.58 1.27 -15.94
C GLN A 2 14.18 0.12 -14.96
N GLU A 3 14.87 -1.03 -15.04
CA GLU A 3 14.60 -2.19 -14.17
C GLU A 3 14.96 -1.93 -12.69
N GLU A 4 16.06 -1.24 -12.39
CA GLU A 4 16.51 -0.96 -11.00
C GLU A 4 15.55 0.01 -10.29
N THR A 5 15.09 1.03 -11.01
CA THR A 5 13.89 1.84 -10.75
C THR A 5 12.73 1.04 -10.21
N GLN A 6 12.23 0.18 -11.08
CA GLN A 6 11.03 -0.58 -10.83
C GLN A 6 11.21 -1.55 -9.65
N GLU A 7 12.36 -2.22 -9.54
CA GLU A 7 12.69 -3.12 -8.44
C GLU A 7 12.69 -2.40 -7.08
N ARG A 8 13.27 -1.19 -7.01
CA ARG A 8 13.28 -0.39 -5.78
C ARG A 8 11.87 0.04 -5.36
N ILE A 9 11.02 0.41 -6.32
CA ILE A 9 9.61 0.76 -6.06
C ILE A 9 8.85 -0.46 -5.54
N ILE A 10 8.99 -1.62 -6.21
CA ILE A 10 8.35 -2.88 -5.79
C ILE A 10 8.84 -3.28 -4.39
N SER A 11 10.13 -3.14 -4.12
CA SER A 11 10.71 -3.43 -2.80
C SER A 11 10.13 -2.54 -1.70
N ARG A 12 9.99 -1.22 -1.93
CA ARG A 12 9.36 -0.32 -0.95
C ARG A 12 7.88 -0.59 -0.75
N HIS A 13 7.16 -1.00 -1.80
CA HIS A 13 5.79 -1.46 -1.67
C HIS A 13 5.68 -2.72 -0.81
N ALA A 14 6.50 -3.74 -1.09
CA ALA A 14 6.50 -4.99 -0.33
C ALA A 14 6.82 -4.73 1.16
N GLN A 15 7.79 -3.85 1.43
CA GLN A 15 8.10 -3.43 2.79
C GLN A 15 6.89 -2.75 3.46
N MET A 16 6.21 -1.83 2.78
CA MET A 16 5.02 -1.17 3.32
C MET A 16 3.92 -2.17 3.70
N VAL A 17 3.65 -3.16 2.85
CA VAL A 17 2.63 -4.18 3.14
C VAL A 17 3.05 -5.08 4.30
N ASN A 18 4.33 -5.43 4.40
CA ASN A 18 4.86 -6.20 5.51
C ASN A 18 4.74 -5.42 6.83
N ASP A 19 5.19 -4.16 6.86
CA ASP A 19 5.13 -3.29 8.03
C ASP A 19 3.66 -3.04 8.45
N LEU A 20 2.73 -2.91 7.51
CA LEU A 20 1.29 -2.83 7.83
C LEU A 20 0.75 -4.14 8.43
N SER A 21 1.29 -5.29 8.03
CA SER A 21 0.84 -6.60 8.52
C SER A 21 1.14 -6.80 10.01
N ASP A 22 2.08 -6.06 10.58
CA ASP A 22 2.32 -6.05 12.03
C ASP A 22 1.17 -5.37 12.81
N HIS A 23 0.36 -4.56 12.13
CA HIS A 23 -0.78 -3.84 12.72
C HIS A 23 -2.14 -4.38 12.26
N ILE A 24 -2.22 -4.86 11.02
CA ILE A 24 -3.46 -5.23 10.35
C ILE A 24 -3.32 -6.66 9.83
N TYR A 25 -3.54 -7.62 10.72
CA TYR A 25 -3.48 -9.06 10.47
C TYR A 25 -4.74 -9.76 10.99
N LYS A 26 -5.04 -10.95 10.47
CA LYS A 26 -6.33 -11.64 10.64
C LYS A 26 -6.85 -11.71 12.08
N GLU A 27 -5.96 -11.90 13.05
CA GLU A 27 -6.29 -12.05 14.46
C GLU A 27 -6.33 -10.71 15.23
N SER A 28 -5.97 -9.59 14.60
CA SER A 28 -6.04 -8.25 15.20
C SER A 28 -7.47 -7.71 15.23
N GLU A 29 -7.78 -6.86 16.22
CA GLU A 29 -9.07 -6.14 16.28
C GLU A 29 -9.27 -5.20 15.08
N ASP A 30 -8.16 -4.66 14.56
CA ASP A 30 -8.15 -3.73 13.43
C ASP A 30 -8.51 -4.43 12.12
N TRP A 31 -8.27 -5.73 11.99
CA TRP A 31 -8.61 -6.52 10.79
C TRP A 31 -10.10 -6.56 10.48
N LEU A 32 -10.95 -6.73 11.49
CA LEU A 32 -12.40 -6.75 11.27
C LEU A 32 -12.90 -5.40 10.77
N LYS A 33 -12.37 -4.30 11.33
CA LYS A 33 -12.69 -2.94 10.88
C LYS A 33 -12.15 -2.68 9.47
N PHE A 34 -10.93 -3.13 9.20
CA PHE A 34 -10.26 -3.02 7.90
C PHE A 34 -11.06 -3.72 6.81
N THR A 35 -11.36 -5.00 7.00
CA THR A 35 -12.12 -5.80 6.04
C THR A 35 -13.55 -5.29 5.84
N ALA A 36 -14.16 -4.67 6.86
CA ALA A 36 -15.47 -4.02 6.72
C ALA A 36 -15.40 -2.76 5.84
N LEU A 37 -14.38 -1.93 6.02
CA LEU A 37 -14.21 -0.69 5.25
C LEU A 37 -13.75 -0.94 3.82
N VAL A 38 -12.81 -1.88 3.62
CA VAL A 38 -12.25 -2.16 2.28
C VAL A 38 -13.29 -2.77 1.34
N LYS A 39 -14.37 -3.39 1.86
CA LYS A 39 -15.53 -3.85 1.06
C LYS A 39 -16.23 -2.74 0.27
N ALA A 40 -16.03 -1.47 0.61
CA ALA A 40 -16.50 -0.37 -0.22
C ALA A 40 -15.79 -0.31 -1.59
N TYR A 41 -14.59 -0.89 -1.67
CA TYR A 41 -13.72 -0.88 -2.86
C TYR A 41 -13.52 -2.27 -3.48
N MET A 42 -14.10 -3.32 -2.91
CA MET A 42 -13.97 -4.67 -3.45
C MET A 42 -15.23 -5.50 -3.15
N PRO A 43 -15.65 -6.40 -4.07
CA PRO A 43 -16.81 -7.25 -3.82
C PRO A 43 -16.54 -8.17 -2.61
N PRO A 44 -17.55 -8.51 -1.80
CA PRO A 44 -17.35 -9.33 -0.60
C PRO A 44 -16.64 -10.67 -0.85
N LYS A 45 -16.83 -11.26 -2.03
CA LYS A 45 -16.17 -12.52 -2.44
C LYS A 45 -14.66 -12.38 -2.73
N ALA A 46 -14.18 -11.16 -2.96
CA ALA A 46 -12.78 -10.87 -3.21
C ALA A 46 -12.00 -10.53 -1.95
N VAL A 47 -12.67 -10.24 -0.82
CA VAL A 47 -12.00 -10.01 0.47
C VAL A 47 -11.28 -11.31 0.85
N LYS A 48 -9.96 -11.21 1.00
CA LYS A 48 -9.09 -12.34 1.36
C LYS A 48 -8.72 -12.29 2.84
N ASP A 49 -8.20 -13.39 3.34
CA ASP A 49 -7.73 -13.54 4.71
C ASP A 49 -6.30 -13.02 4.93
N ASN A 50 -5.75 -12.29 3.96
CA ASN A 50 -4.37 -11.80 3.96
C ASN A 50 -4.32 -10.37 3.41
N LEU A 51 -3.66 -9.46 4.13
CA LEU A 51 -3.47 -8.07 3.73
C LEU A 51 -2.82 -7.95 2.35
N GLN A 52 -1.78 -8.73 2.08
CA GLN A 52 -1.07 -8.72 0.80
C GLN A 52 -2.03 -8.95 -0.37
N GLN A 53 -2.88 -9.96 -0.26
CA GLN A 53 -3.82 -10.29 -1.34
C GLN A 53 -4.90 -9.22 -1.53
N ILE A 54 -5.30 -8.53 -0.46
CA ILE A 54 -6.22 -7.39 -0.55
C ILE A 54 -5.53 -6.22 -1.27
N VAL A 55 -4.30 -5.89 -0.88
CA VAL A 55 -3.53 -4.80 -1.51
C VAL A 55 -3.24 -5.10 -2.98
N ASP A 56 -2.84 -6.33 -3.31
CA ASP A 56 -2.62 -6.78 -4.69
C ASP A 56 -3.91 -6.63 -5.52
N TYR A 57 -5.06 -7.00 -4.95
CA TYR A 57 -6.35 -6.82 -5.62
C TYR A 57 -6.63 -5.34 -5.90
N LEU A 58 -6.40 -4.45 -4.93
CA LEU A 58 -6.60 -3.01 -5.10
C LEU A 58 -5.69 -2.44 -6.21
N ILE A 59 -4.45 -2.94 -6.34
CA ILE A 59 -3.56 -2.58 -7.46
C ILE A 59 -4.12 -3.11 -8.79
N GLN A 60 -4.53 -4.38 -8.85
CA GLN A 60 -5.07 -4.99 -10.07
C GLN A 60 -6.33 -4.29 -10.58
N GLN A 61 -7.17 -3.78 -9.67
CA GLN A 61 -8.36 -3.00 -10.00
C GLN A 61 -8.07 -1.50 -10.20
N GLN A 62 -6.80 -1.10 -10.22
CA GLN A 62 -6.35 0.29 -10.36
C GLN A 62 -6.99 1.23 -9.32
N HIS A 63 -7.35 0.69 -8.15
CA HIS A 63 -7.86 1.49 -7.04
C HIS A 63 -6.73 2.22 -6.32
N ILE A 64 -5.54 1.65 -6.35
CA ILE A 64 -4.28 2.24 -5.89
C ILE A 64 -3.18 1.91 -6.91
N SER A 65 -2.06 2.60 -6.85
CA SER A 65 -0.86 2.30 -7.63
C SER A 65 0.40 2.58 -6.82
N TYR A 66 1.56 2.18 -7.34
CA TYR A 66 2.82 2.43 -6.65
C TYR A 66 3.07 3.92 -6.44
N GLY A 67 3.15 4.35 -5.18
CA GLY A 67 3.30 5.75 -4.79
C GLY A 67 1.99 6.55 -4.70
N HIS A 68 0.84 5.93 -4.97
CA HIS A 68 -0.49 6.52 -4.83
C HIS A 68 -1.42 5.53 -4.12
N TYR A 69 -1.46 5.61 -2.79
CA TYR A 69 -2.17 4.68 -1.93
C TYR A 69 -3.37 5.34 -1.22
N ASP A 70 -3.89 6.46 -1.73
CA ASP A 70 -4.91 7.30 -1.09
C ASP A 70 -6.09 6.50 -0.48
N LYS A 71 -6.66 5.56 -1.25
CA LYS A 71 -7.80 4.73 -0.77
C LYS A 71 -7.40 3.77 0.35
N LEU A 72 -6.20 3.20 0.27
CA LEU A 72 -5.67 2.35 1.34
C LEU A 72 -5.38 3.18 2.59
N TYR A 73 -4.78 4.37 2.40
CA TYR A 73 -4.52 5.33 3.47
C TYR A 73 -5.81 5.74 4.19
N GLU A 74 -6.86 6.12 3.46
CA GLU A 74 -8.15 6.52 4.04
C GLU A 74 -8.77 5.43 4.91
N VAL A 75 -8.69 4.17 4.47
CA VAL A 75 -9.21 3.02 5.23
C VAL A 75 -8.38 2.83 6.50
N VAL A 76 -7.05 2.76 6.35
CA VAL A 76 -6.15 2.48 7.48
C VAL A 76 -6.18 3.63 8.49
N PHE A 77 -6.21 4.88 8.05
CA PHE A 77 -6.26 6.06 8.93
C PHE A 77 -7.51 6.10 9.83
N LYS A 78 -8.65 5.62 9.35
CA LYS A 78 -9.89 5.52 10.13
C LYS A 78 -9.80 4.51 11.27
N ILE A 79 -8.88 3.55 11.17
CA ILE A 79 -8.75 2.43 12.10
C ILE A 79 -7.55 2.65 13.02
N ASN A 80 -6.39 2.88 12.41
CA ASN A 80 -5.11 2.95 13.07
C ASN A 80 -4.24 4.04 12.41
N LYS A 81 -4.18 5.20 13.07
CA LYS A 81 -3.44 6.36 12.57
C LYS A 81 -1.93 6.11 12.47
N ALA A 82 -1.36 5.34 13.40
CA ALA A 82 0.06 5.01 13.40
C ALA A 82 0.41 4.11 12.21
N ALA A 83 -0.43 3.09 11.93
CA ALA A 83 -0.27 2.26 10.75
C ALA A 83 -0.43 3.07 9.44
N ALA A 84 -1.27 4.11 9.44
CA ALA A 84 -1.44 4.96 8.26
C ALA A 84 -0.18 5.78 7.91
N ASP A 85 0.67 6.08 8.89
CA ASP A 85 1.94 6.78 8.65
C ASP A 85 2.96 5.91 7.89
N ILE A 86 2.84 4.58 7.98
CA ILE A 86 3.64 3.62 7.17
C ILE A 86 3.36 3.84 5.69
N ILE A 87 2.09 4.04 5.32
CA ILE A 87 1.67 4.29 3.93
C ILE A 87 2.26 5.61 3.44
N LYS A 88 2.11 6.69 4.20
CA LYS A 88 2.67 8.02 3.84
C LYS A 88 4.17 7.99 3.64
N LYS A 89 4.88 7.26 4.52
CA LYS A 89 6.32 7.08 4.40
C LYS A 89 6.67 6.35 3.11
N ALA A 90 5.96 5.27 2.77
CA ALA A 90 6.16 4.54 1.53
C ALA A 90 5.89 5.41 0.29
N GLU A 91 4.82 6.21 0.28
CA GLU A 91 4.53 7.16 -0.82
C GLU A 91 5.67 8.17 -0.99
N SER A 92 6.15 8.73 0.12
CA SER A 92 7.26 9.70 0.12
C SER A 92 8.55 9.07 -0.40
N ASP A 93 8.86 7.84 0.04
CA ASP A 93 10.04 7.10 -0.37
C ASP A 93 10.00 6.74 -1.87
N ILE A 94 8.85 6.27 -2.37
CA ILE A 94 8.65 5.95 -3.79
C ILE A 94 8.76 7.21 -4.64
N LYS A 95 8.17 8.32 -4.21
CA LYS A 95 8.29 9.60 -4.90
C LYS A 95 9.75 10.07 -4.98
N ALA A 96 10.52 9.93 -3.89
CA ALA A 96 11.93 10.28 -3.91
C ALA A 96 12.76 9.41 -4.88
N ILE A 97 12.41 8.13 -5.03
CA ILE A 97 13.01 7.23 -6.03
C ILE A 97 12.70 7.74 -7.45
N GLN A 98 11.44 8.07 -7.73
CA GLN A 98 10.98 8.58 -9.03
C GLN A 98 11.63 9.93 -9.38
N ASP A 99 11.66 10.87 -8.43
CA ASP A 99 12.27 12.20 -8.62
C ASP A 99 13.81 12.10 -8.80
N GLY A 100 14.45 11.15 -8.13
CA GLY A 100 15.87 10.87 -8.27
C GLY A 100 16.26 10.38 -9.66
N GLU A 101 15.44 9.50 -10.26
CA GLU A 101 15.63 9.06 -11.65
C GLU A 101 15.43 10.19 -12.65
N TRP A 102 14.40 11.03 -12.46
CA TRP A 102 14.16 12.17 -13.36
C TRP A 102 15.37 13.10 -13.44
N ARG A 103 16.09 13.30 -12.33
CA ARG A 103 17.33 14.09 -12.32
C ARG A 103 18.47 13.43 -13.08
N GLN A 104 18.65 12.11 -12.97
CA GLN A 104 19.70 11.38 -13.66
C GLN A 104 19.50 11.29 -15.19
N MET A 105 18.25 11.30 -15.67
CA MET A 105 17.95 11.27 -17.10
C MET A 105 18.11 12.62 -17.82
N ASN A 106 18.17 13.73 -17.06
CA ASN A 106 18.19 15.10 -17.60
C ASN A 106 19.48 15.87 -17.25
N THR A 107 20.54 15.17 -16.83
CA THR A 107 21.92 15.68 -16.65
C THR A 107 22.88 14.89 -17.51
#